data_AF-A0A7U6KSP0-F1
#
_entry.id   AF-A0A7U6KSP0-F1
#
_cell.length_a   1.000
_cell.length_b   1.000
_cell.length_c   1.000
_cell.angle_alpha   90.00
_cell.angle_beta   90.00
_cell.angle_gamma   90.00
#
_symmetry.space_group_name_H-M   'P 1'
#
loop_
_entity.id
_entity.type
_entity.pdbx_description
1 polymer ?
#
loop_
_entity_poly.entity_id
_entity_poly.type
_entity_poly.pdbx_seq_one_letter_code
_entity_poly.pdbx_strand_id
1 'polypeptide(L)'
;MKNIGITIDEFHEDFPELGILGADCKIVEEKQPIKDAEAAVIEWVSKTTADTEALWEIPISKADNTLGFSVAVKHIQSAVGVSYSVAQKYRSLTTPLIERMIEEGILIIPSESYEAAGIENTRKLLNWYRKLTVEEKHTLPIFGNKISIGKMSPEQLPIKKESLRFSVVKDAWEFIHKDLEKIGIIDPNYRSVAERTSEANVNRRNHSESQIERFHRLAARELNAADDFFPPSKLEPFIQVEQLFACSSKTVSSKSGKSNYRVASSSFIEFLSKLYGNKPFRIVTTFDEYLLSRYRKYLEDKVINKEISSYHANTVLSSVRITLNRLTQVRDIEYSFFNINGFATTRETDVKKPFTMNERLRILEAIEKD
;
A
#
# COMPACT_ATOMS: atom_id res chain seq x y z
N MET A 1 -39.50 38.43 -62.71
CA MET A 1 -39.54 37.12 -63.41
C MET A 1 -38.26 36.37 -63.09
N LYS A 2 -38.40 35.09 -62.71
CA LYS A 2 -37.40 33.98 -62.77
C LYS A 2 -36.02 34.27 -62.14
N ASN A 3 -35.67 33.73 -60.97
CA ASN A 3 -35.47 32.33 -60.57
C ASN A 3 -34.31 31.63 -61.33
N ILE A 4 -33.65 30.71 -60.62
CA ILE A 4 -32.53 29.80 -61.01
C ILE A 4 -31.16 30.44 -60.72
N GLY A 5 -30.29 29.93 -59.85
CA GLY A 5 -29.88 28.54 -59.59
C GLY A 5 -28.35 28.51 -59.82
N ILE A 6 -27.53 27.90 -58.97
CA ILE A 6 -26.87 26.59 -59.16
C ILE A 6 -25.99 26.38 -57.91
N THR A 7 -26.19 25.36 -57.07
CA THR A 7 -25.72 23.94 -57.11
C THR A 7 -24.22 23.79 -56.78
N ILE A 8 -23.86 23.36 -55.56
CA ILE A 8 -23.30 22.04 -55.11
C ILE A 8 -22.01 21.60 -55.82
N ASP A 9 -20.99 21.24 -55.04
CA ASP A 9 -20.06 20.07 -55.14
C ASP A 9 -18.70 20.46 -54.50
N GLU A 10 -18.01 19.61 -53.73
CA GLU A 10 -17.55 18.28 -54.13
C GLU A 10 -17.45 17.24 -53.00
N PHE A 11 -17.56 16.01 -53.49
CA PHE A 11 -17.55 14.68 -52.90
C PHE A 11 -16.14 14.14 -52.60
N HIS A 12 -16.07 13.07 -51.80
CA HIS A 12 -15.57 11.73 -52.19
C HIS A 12 -15.87 10.76 -51.02
N GLU A 13 -16.82 9.83 -51.17
CA GLU A 13 -16.69 8.43 -51.67
C GLU A 13 -15.99 7.47 -50.68
N ASP A 14 -16.76 6.58 -50.03
CA ASP A 14 -16.86 5.16 -50.43
C ASP A 14 -17.61 4.24 -49.43
N PHE A 15 -18.73 3.66 -49.91
CA PHE A 15 -19.42 2.36 -49.66
C PHE A 15 -19.80 1.84 -48.25
N PRO A 16 -20.76 0.87 -48.11
CA PRO A 16 -21.92 0.50 -48.95
C PRO A 16 -23.26 0.42 -48.17
N GLU A 17 -24.37 0.29 -48.90
CA GLU A 17 -25.73 0.05 -48.40
C GLU A 17 -25.85 -1.22 -47.52
N LEU A 18 -26.60 -1.12 -46.42
CA LEU A 18 -27.79 -1.94 -46.08
C LEU A 18 -28.14 -1.82 -44.58
N GLY A 19 -29.39 -1.43 -44.29
CA GLY A 19 -29.97 -1.60 -42.95
C GLY A 19 -30.97 -0.52 -42.57
N ILE A 20 -32.22 -0.68 -42.99
CA ILE A 20 -33.39 0.01 -42.43
C ILE A 20 -33.40 -0.21 -40.91
N LEU A 21 -33.45 0.86 -40.09
CA LEU A 21 -33.99 0.82 -38.71
C LEU A 21 -34.17 2.25 -38.14
N GLY A 22 -35.42 2.62 -37.88
CA GLY A 22 -35.85 3.50 -36.77
C GLY A 22 -35.36 4.94 -36.76
N ALA A 23 -36.09 5.83 -37.43
CA ALA A 23 -36.01 7.26 -37.17
C ALA A 23 -36.74 7.60 -35.84
N ASP A 24 -36.06 7.45 -34.71
CA ASP A 24 -36.42 8.17 -33.48
C ASP A 24 -35.74 9.54 -33.51
N CYS A 25 -36.39 10.46 -34.22
CA CYS A 25 -36.05 11.86 -34.21
C CYS A 25 -36.36 12.41 -32.82
N LYS A 26 -35.33 12.58 -31.97
CA LYS A 26 -35.47 13.27 -30.68
C LYS A 26 -35.99 14.68 -30.97
N ILE A 27 -37.23 14.93 -30.59
CA ILE A 27 -37.84 16.26 -30.57
C ILE A 27 -36.99 17.09 -29.61
N VAL A 28 -36.15 17.96 -30.17
CA VAL A 28 -35.49 19.02 -29.41
C VAL A 28 -36.58 20.04 -29.13
N GLU A 29 -37.00 20.14 -27.88
CA GLU A 29 -37.89 21.22 -27.43
C GLU A 29 -37.24 22.57 -27.78
N GLU A 30 -37.85 23.30 -28.72
CA GLU A 30 -37.48 24.67 -29.05
C GLU A 30 -37.75 25.56 -27.83
N LYS A 31 -36.70 25.83 -27.04
CA LYS A 31 -36.74 26.82 -25.98
C LYS A 31 -37.00 28.20 -26.59
N GLN A 32 -38.03 28.89 -26.09
CA GLN A 32 -38.37 30.24 -26.54
C GLN A 32 -37.15 31.17 -26.49
N PRO A 33 -36.96 32.04 -27.50
CA PRO A 33 -35.81 32.93 -27.55
C PRO A 33 -35.89 33.94 -26.40
N ILE A 34 -34.92 33.86 -25.49
CA ILE A 34 -34.70 34.85 -24.45
C ILE A 34 -34.44 36.19 -25.16
N LYS A 35 -35.36 37.15 -24.99
CA LYS A 35 -35.31 38.45 -25.69
C LYS A 35 -34.11 39.30 -25.28
N ASP A 36 -33.61 39.10 -24.05
CA ASP A 36 -32.41 39.74 -23.53
C ASP A 36 -31.57 38.75 -22.72
N ALA A 37 -30.61 38.12 -23.40
CA ALA A 37 -29.74 37.14 -22.78
C ALA A 37 -28.77 37.74 -21.76
N GLU A 38 -28.46 39.04 -21.89
CA GLU A 38 -27.58 39.74 -20.96
C GLU A 38 -28.29 39.93 -19.61
N ALA A 39 -29.50 40.48 -19.64
CA ALA A 39 -30.34 40.64 -18.46
C ALA A 39 -30.61 39.29 -17.76
N ALA A 40 -30.87 38.24 -18.53
CA ALA A 40 -31.10 36.90 -17.98
C ALA A 40 -29.87 36.33 -17.24
N VAL A 41 -28.65 36.57 -17.76
CA VAL A 41 -27.41 36.17 -17.06
C VAL A 41 -27.23 36.98 -15.78
N ILE A 42 -27.48 38.29 -15.80
CA ILE A 42 -27.37 39.18 -14.62
C ILE A 42 -28.37 38.77 -13.53
N GLU A 43 -29.62 38.47 -13.91
CA GLU A 43 -30.65 38.02 -12.99
C GLU A 43 -30.27 36.68 -12.34
N TRP A 44 -29.80 35.71 -13.15
CA TRP A 44 -29.33 34.43 -12.65
C TRP A 44 -28.16 34.58 -11.67
N VAL A 45 -27.16 35.40 -12.00
CA VAL A 45 -26.03 35.70 -11.11
C VAL A 45 -26.52 36.30 -9.80
N SER A 46 -27.39 37.31 -9.86
CA SER A 46 -27.91 38.00 -8.67
C SER A 46 -28.66 37.05 -7.73
N LYS A 47 -29.49 36.16 -8.29
CA LYS A 47 -30.24 35.15 -7.52
C LYS A 47 -29.33 34.10 -6.88
N THR A 48 -28.28 33.69 -7.60
CA THR A 48 -27.41 32.57 -7.18
C THR A 48 -26.33 33.01 -6.20
N THR A 49 -25.90 34.28 -6.24
CA THR A 49 -24.81 34.80 -5.39
C THR A 49 -25.09 34.65 -3.89
N ALA A 50 -26.36 34.70 -3.48
CA ALA A 50 -26.75 34.57 -2.07
C ALA A 50 -26.94 33.12 -1.59
N ASP A 51 -26.91 32.13 -2.49
CA ASP A 51 -27.18 30.72 -2.17
C ASP A 51 -25.88 29.91 -2.17
N THR A 52 -25.29 29.73 -0.99
CA THR A 52 -24.03 28.99 -0.83
C THR A 52 -24.13 27.55 -1.33
N GLU A 53 -25.28 26.87 -1.18
CA GLU A 53 -25.45 25.51 -1.70
C GLU A 53 -25.45 25.49 -3.22
N ALA A 54 -26.13 26.46 -3.85
CA ALA A 54 -26.11 26.58 -5.30
C ALA A 54 -24.70 26.88 -5.81
N LEU A 55 -23.92 27.73 -5.13
CA LEU A 55 -22.53 28.03 -5.49
C LEU A 55 -21.65 26.78 -5.51
N TRP A 56 -21.84 25.86 -4.56
CA TRP A 56 -21.12 24.58 -4.55
C TRP A 56 -21.41 23.69 -5.76
N GLU A 57 -22.48 23.91 -6.50
CA GLU A 57 -22.82 23.15 -7.71
C GLU A 57 -22.30 23.77 -9.01
N ILE A 58 -21.78 25.00 -8.98
CA ILE A 58 -21.34 25.73 -10.17
C ILE A 58 -19.95 25.23 -10.59
N PRO A 59 -19.82 24.56 -11.75
CA PRO A 59 -18.53 24.13 -12.25
C PRO A 59 -17.78 25.30 -12.89
N ILE A 60 -16.45 25.28 -12.77
CA ILE A 60 -15.57 26.22 -13.47
C ILE A 60 -14.86 25.55 -14.64
N SER A 61 -14.39 26.36 -15.58
CA SER A 61 -13.50 25.90 -16.67
C SER A 61 -12.50 26.97 -17.05
N LYS A 62 -11.46 26.58 -17.82
CA LYS A 62 -10.43 27.51 -18.31
C LYS A 62 -11.06 28.74 -18.98
N ALA A 63 -10.51 29.91 -18.68
CA ALA A 63 -10.91 31.19 -19.25
C ALA A 63 -9.67 32.06 -19.45
N ASP A 64 -9.77 33.01 -20.39
CA ASP A 64 -8.71 33.99 -20.64
C ASP A 64 -8.97 35.22 -19.77
N ASN A 65 -8.58 35.13 -18.50
CA ASN A 65 -8.68 36.19 -17.51
C ASN A 65 -7.54 36.06 -16.47
N THR A 66 -7.47 36.99 -15.54
CA THR A 66 -6.42 37.05 -14.50
C THR A 66 -6.33 35.79 -13.62
N LEU A 67 -7.46 35.12 -13.40
CA LEU A 67 -7.54 33.88 -12.62
C LEU A 67 -7.30 32.61 -13.48
N GLY A 68 -7.29 32.72 -14.80
CA GLY A 68 -7.19 31.59 -15.73
C GLY A 68 -8.43 30.68 -15.78
N PHE A 69 -9.53 31.04 -15.09
CA PHE A 69 -10.79 30.30 -15.08
C PHE A 69 -12.00 31.19 -14.81
N SER A 70 -13.18 30.68 -15.15
CA SER A 70 -14.48 31.31 -14.89
C SER A 70 -15.57 30.22 -14.89
N VAL A 71 -16.82 30.56 -14.59
CA VAL A 71 -17.95 29.61 -14.65
C VAL A 71 -17.98 28.90 -16.00
N ALA A 72 -18.19 27.58 -16.00
CA ALA A 72 -18.18 26.81 -17.23
C ALA A 72 -19.33 27.23 -18.17
N VAL A 73 -19.00 27.49 -19.43
CA VAL A 73 -19.95 27.98 -20.44
C VAL A 73 -21.18 27.08 -20.59
N LYS A 74 -20.98 25.75 -20.56
CA LYS A 74 -22.06 24.77 -20.63
C LYS A 74 -23.02 24.86 -19.45
N HIS A 75 -22.52 25.27 -18.27
CA HIS A 75 -23.37 25.48 -17.10
C HIS A 75 -24.22 26.73 -17.27
N ILE A 76 -23.64 27.85 -17.72
CA ILE A 76 -24.38 29.09 -18.05
C ILE A 76 -25.46 28.80 -19.10
N GLN A 77 -25.09 28.08 -20.17
CA GLN A 77 -26.01 27.65 -21.23
C GLN A 77 -27.23 26.92 -20.65
N SER A 78 -27.01 25.98 -19.72
CA SER A 78 -28.06 25.15 -19.14
C SER A 78 -28.88 25.91 -18.10
N ALA A 79 -28.24 26.68 -17.23
CA ALA A 79 -28.87 27.42 -16.14
C ALA A 79 -29.74 28.57 -16.63
N VAL A 80 -29.27 29.30 -17.65
CA VAL A 80 -29.99 30.46 -18.21
C VAL A 80 -30.89 30.06 -19.38
N GLY A 81 -30.57 28.97 -20.10
CA GLY A 81 -31.33 28.52 -21.27
C GLY A 81 -30.96 29.23 -22.57
N VAL A 82 -29.73 29.74 -22.69
CA VAL A 82 -29.21 30.43 -23.89
C VAL A 82 -28.38 29.48 -24.77
N SER A 83 -27.95 29.93 -25.96
CA SER A 83 -26.99 29.18 -26.78
C SER A 83 -25.58 29.23 -26.20
N TYR A 84 -24.71 28.30 -26.60
CA TYR A 84 -23.31 28.27 -26.14
C TYR A 84 -22.54 29.54 -26.50
N SER A 85 -22.72 30.08 -27.71
CA SER A 85 -22.06 31.31 -28.16
C SER A 85 -22.48 32.52 -27.33
N VAL A 86 -23.77 32.61 -26.98
CA VAL A 86 -24.31 33.65 -26.10
C VAL A 86 -23.78 33.50 -24.67
N ALA A 87 -23.77 32.28 -24.13
CA ALA A 87 -23.18 31.98 -22.83
C ALA A 87 -21.68 32.35 -22.77
N GLN A 88 -20.92 32.08 -23.84
CA GLN A 88 -19.51 32.44 -23.94
C GLN A 88 -19.33 33.96 -24.00
N LYS A 89 -20.16 34.66 -24.80
CA LYS A 89 -20.12 36.13 -24.93
C LYS A 89 -20.32 36.82 -23.58
N TYR A 90 -21.27 36.34 -22.79
CA TYR A 90 -21.64 36.93 -21.50
C TYR A 90 -20.99 36.28 -20.28
N ARG A 91 -20.01 35.40 -20.50
CA ARG A 91 -19.33 34.65 -19.43
C ARG A 91 -18.69 35.56 -18.37
N SER A 92 -18.17 36.72 -18.76
CA SER A 92 -17.56 37.70 -17.85
C SER A 92 -18.53 38.24 -16.79
N LEU A 93 -19.83 38.24 -17.07
CA LEU A 93 -20.86 38.68 -16.10
C LEU A 93 -20.98 37.73 -14.90
N THR A 94 -20.38 36.54 -14.97
CA THR A 94 -20.36 35.57 -13.87
C THR A 94 -19.25 35.80 -12.84
N THR A 95 -18.43 36.84 -13.02
CA THR A 95 -17.33 37.19 -12.10
C THR A 95 -17.77 37.30 -10.64
N PRO A 96 -18.93 37.92 -10.30
CA PRO A 96 -19.40 37.99 -8.91
C PRO A 96 -19.60 36.62 -8.26
N LEU A 97 -19.98 35.59 -9.03
CA LEU A 97 -20.10 34.22 -8.51
C LEU A 97 -18.73 33.66 -8.14
N ILE A 98 -17.71 33.91 -8.96
CA ILE A 98 -16.34 33.46 -8.71
C ILE A 98 -15.77 34.15 -7.47
N GLU A 99 -15.93 35.46 -7.36
CA GLU A 99 -15.51 36.24 -6.18
C GLU A 99 -16.18 35.69 -4.92
N ARG A 100 -17.50 35.47 -4.97
CA ARG A 100 -18.23 34.92 -3.83
C ARG A 100 -17.78 33.50 -3.46
N MET A 101 -17.53 32.65 -4.45
CA MET A 101 -17.02 31.30 -4.21
C MET A 101 -15.62 31.31 -3.57
N ILE A 102 -14.78 32.30 -3.88
CA ILE A 102 -13.47 32.47 -3.24
C ILE A 102 -13.65 32.97 -1.80
N GLU A 103 -14.51 33.97 -1.56
CA GLU A 103 -14.82 34.49 -0.22
C GLU A 103 -15.34 33.40 0.73
N GLU A 104 -16.22 32.53 0.24
CA GLU A 104 -16.81 31.41 1.00
C GLU A 104 -15.85 30.21 1.13
N GLY A 105 -14.65 30.27 0.55
CA GLY A 105 -13.68 29.17 0.57
C GLY A 105 -14.07 27.95 -0.27
N ILE A 106 -15.06 28.09 -1.16
CA ILE A 106 -15.47 27.05 -2.13
C ILE A 106 -14.37 26.85 -3.18
N LEU A 107 -13.76 27.93 -3.64
CA LEU A 107 -12.61 27.92 -4.54
C LEU A 107 -11.35 28.33 -3.77
N ILE A 108 -10.49 27.36 -3.51
CA ILE A 108 -9.21 27.57 -2.82
C ILE A 108 -8.14 27.91 -3.85
N ILE A 109 -7.66 29.15 -3.83
CA ILE A 109 -6.63 29.64 -4.75
C ILE A 109 -5.27 29.60 -4.05
N PRO A 110 -4.33 28.76 -4.51
CA PRO A 110 -3.00 28.68 -3.90
C PRO A 110 -2.15 29.90 -4.28
N SER A 111 -1.11 30.16 -3.50
CA SER A 111 -0.11 31.21 -3.77
C SER A 111 0.82 30.87 -4.95
N GLU A 112 0.98 29.59 -5.26
CA GLU A 112 1.80 29.10 -6.37
C GLU A 112 1.00 28.95 -7.66
N SER A 113 1.67 28.61 -8.77
CA SER A 113 1.00 28.35 -10.05
C SER A 113 -0.04 27.24 -9.92
N TYR A 114 -1.22 27.45 -10.50
CA TYR A 114 -2.32 26.48 -10.50
C TYR A 114 -2.96 26.34 -11.87
N GLU A 115 -3.71 25.26 -12.04
CA GLU A 115 -4.50 24.98 -13.23
C GLU A 115 -5.99 24.97 -12.90
N ALA A 116 -6.81 25.52 -13.79
CA ALA A 116 -8.27 25.52 -13.66
C ALA A 116 -8.85 24.12 -13.36
N ALA A 117 -8.26 23.08 -13.97
CA ALA A 117 -8.64 21.69 -13.72
C ALA A 117 -8.37 21.26 -12.27
N GLY A 118 -7.26 21.69 -11.67
CA GLY A 118 -6.94 21.41 -10.27
C GLY A 118 -7.95 22.07 -9.32
N ILE A 119 -8.29 23.33 -9.57
CA ILE A 119 -9.28 24.07 -8.77
C ILE A 119 -10.68 23.42 -8.87
N GLU A 120 -11.13 23.06 -10.06
CA GLU A 120 -12.43 22.39 -10.25
C GLU A 120 -12.49 21.01 -9.59
N ASN A 121 -11.42 20.20 -9.69
CA ASN A 121 -11.37 18.91 -9.01
C ASN A 121 -11.36 19.07 -7.48
N THR A 122 -10.71 20.12 -6.98
CA THR A 122 -10.72 20.46 -5.55
C THR A 122 -12.13 20.80 -5.07
N ARG A 123 -12.85 21.65 -5.80
CA ARG A 123 -14.26 21.97 -5.53
C ARG A 123 -15.13 20.72 -5.50
N LYS A 124 -15.04 19.86 -6.52
CA LYS A 124 -15.81 18.60 -6.58
C LYS A 124 -15.52 17.69 -5.40
N LEU A 125 -14.25 17.54 -5.06
CA LEU A 125 -13.81 16.69 -3.96
C LEU A 125 -14.35 17.17 -2.61
N LEU A 126 -14.25 18.47 -2.33
CA LEU A 126 -14.76 19.06 -1.10
C LEU A 126 -16.30 19.03 -1.06
N ASN A 127 -16.97 19.30 -2.19
CA ASN A 127 -18.43 19.25 -2.26
C ASN A 127 -18.98 17.84 -2.02
N TRP A 128 -18.30 16.82 -2.52
CA TRP A 128 -18.64 15.43 -2.20
C TRP A 128 -18.46 15.15 -0.71
N TYR A 129 -17.31 15.49 -0.14
CA TYR A 129 -17.00 15.15 1.25
C TYR A 129 -17.95 15.82 2.26
N ARG A 130 -18.29 17.11 2.04
CA ARG A 130 -19.20 17.87 2.91
C ARG A 130 -20.63 17.32 2.91
N LYS A 131 -21.04 16.63 1.85
CA LYS A 131 -22.37 16.03 1.73
C LYS A 131 -22.50 14.68 2.44
N LEU A 132 -21.38 14.07 2.82
CA LEU A 132 -21.40 12.81 3.55
C LEU A 132 -21.77 13.06 5.02
N THR A 133 -22.77 12.32 5.48
CA THR A 133 -23.07 12.15 6.91
C THR A 133 -21.93 11.42 7.62
N VAL A 134 -21.91 11.47 8.96
CA VAL A 134 -20.88 10.76 9.75
C VAL A 134 -20.96 9.25 9.49
N GLU A 135 -22.17 8.72 9.41
CA GLU A 135 -22.46 7.31 9.12
C GLU A 135 -21.92 6.91 7.74
N GLU A 136 -22.16 7.73 6.71
CA GLU A 136 -21.60 7.48 5.36
C GLU A 136 -20.08 7.56 5.35
N LYS A 137 -19.47 8.49 6.10
CA LYS A 137 -18.01 8.56 6.24
C LYS A 137 -17.44 7.26 6.82
N HIS A 138 -18.13 6.61 7.77
CA HIS A 138 -17.71 5.31 8.32
C HIS A 138 -17.76 4.17 7.30
N THR A 139 -18.55 4.30 6.23
CA THR A 139 -18.63 3.29 5.16
C THR A 139 -17.59 3.46 4.06
N LEU A 140 -16.76 4.53 4.13
CA LEU A 140 -15.73 4.77 3.12
C LEU A 140 -14.70 3.63 3.08
N PRO A 141 -14.28 3.19 1.89
CA PRO A 141 -13.32 2.09 1.76
C PRO A 141 -11.92 2.55 2.20
N ILE A 142 -11.57 2.28 3.45
CA ILE A 142 -10.24 2.57 4.00
C ILE A 142 -9.29 1.39 3.69
N PHE A 143 -8.16 1.67 3.04
CA PHE A 143 -7.09 0.70 2.84
C PHE A 143 -5.74 1.36 3.11
N GLY A 144 -4.95 0.76 4.00
CA GLY A 144 -3.69 1.35 4.42
C GLY A 144 -3.87 2.69 5.15
N ASN A 145 -4.96 2.82 5.92
CA ASN A 145 -5.32 4.02 6.69
C ASN A 145 -5.54 5.28 5.84
N LYS A 146 -5.92 5.08 4.57
CA LYS A 146 -6.32 6.13 3.64
C LYS A 146 -7.56 5.70 2.86
N ILE A 147 -8.35 6.66 2.43
CA ILE A 147 -9.45 6.41 1.51
C ILE A 147 -8.88 5.80 0.21
N SER A 148 -9.45 4.68 -0.20
CA SER A 148 -9.04 3.97 -1.42
C SER A 148 -9.99 4.29 -2.58
N ILE A 149 -9.63 5.28 -3.39
CA ILE A 149 -10.36 5.67 -4.62
C ILE A 149 -10.63 4.44 -5.52
N GLY A 150 -9.65 3.55 -5.67
CA GLY A 150 -9.79 2.36 -6.53
C GLY A 150 -10.77 1.30 -6.00
N LYS A 151 -11.26 1.43 -4.76
CA LYS A 151 -12.25 0.53 -4.16
C LYS A 151 -13.63 1.18 -4.01
N MET A 152 -13.78 2.45 -4.39
CA MET A 152 -15.07 3.13 -4.44
C MET A 152 -15.82 2.70 -5.69
N SER A 153 -17.16 2.69 -5.63
CA SER A 153 -17.96 2.50 -6.84
C SER A 153 -17.87 3.74 -7.75
N PRO A 154 -18.04 3.60 -9.07
CA PRO A 154 -18.00 4.73 -10.00
C PRO A 154 -18.94 5.88 -9.63
N GLU A 155 -20.09 5.56 -9.03
CA GLU A 155 -21.12 6.51 -8.58
C GLU A 155 -20.67 7.31 -7.35
N GLN A 156 -19.74 6.77 -6.57
CA GLN A 156 -19.20 7.39 -5.36
C GLN A 156 -17.92 8.19 -5.61
N LEU A 157 -17.35 8.13 -6.82
CA LEU A 157 -16.08 8.77 -7.14
C LEU A 157 -16.26 10.28 -7.39
N PRO A 158 -15.75 11.16 -6.50
CA PRO A 158 -15.85 12.60 -6.73
C PRO A 158 -14.90 13.10 -7.83
N ILE A 159 -13.76 12.41 -7.99
CA ILE A 159 -12.68 12.76 -8.92
C ILE A 159 -12.01 11.50 -9.46
N LYS A 160 -11.30 11.64 -10.58
CA LYS A 160 -10.43 10.58 -11.11
C LYS A 160 -9.12 10.52 -10.33
N LYS A 161 -8.48 9.35 -10.31
CA LYS A 161 -7.18 9.16 -9.66
C LYS A 161 -6.10 10.08 -10.24
N GLU A 162 -6.13 10.34 -11.55
CA GLU A 162 -5.18 11.25 -12.19
C GLU A 162 -5.26 12.69 -11.66
N SER A 163 -6.41 13.12 -11.11
CA SER A 163 -6.58 14.47 -10.55
C SER A 163 -5.69 14.72 -9.33
N LEU A 164 -5.24 13.67 -8.64
CA LEU A 164 -4.27 13.77 -7.53
C LEU A 164 -2.87 14.22 -7.99
N ARG A 165 -2.63 14.45 -9.28
CA ARG A 165 -1.38 15.06 -9.76
C ARG A 165 -1.28 16.55 -9.41
N PHE A 166 -2.40 17.24 -9.26
CA PHE A 166 -2.45 18.66 -8.91
C PHE A 166 -2.22 18.86 -7.41
N SER A 167 -1.34 19.77 -7.01
CA SER A 167 -1.02 20.06 -5.61
C SER A 167 -2.26 20.41 -4.79
N VAL A 168 -3.07 21.35 -5.28
CA VAL A 168 -4.32 21.78 -4.62
C VAL A 168 -5.30 20.64 -4.34
N VAL A 169 -5.36 19.64 -5.23
CA VAL A 169 -6.24 18.47 -5.04
C VAL A 169 -5.64 17.55 -3.97
N LYS A 170 -4.31 17.41 -3.90
CA LYS A 170 -3.64 16.66 -2.83
C LYS A 170 -3.87 17.33 -1.47
N ASP A 171 -3.80 18.65 -1.40
CA ASP A 171 -3.98 19.39 -0.15
C ASP A 171 -5.41 19.21 0.39
N ALA A 172 -6.41 19.33 -0.48
CA ALA A 172 -7.80 19.03 -0.13
C ALA A 172 -8.01 17.56 0.27
N TRP A 173 -7.32 16.63 -0.41
CA TRP A 173 -7.35 15.22 -0.05
C TRP A 173 -6.74 14.97 1.34
N GLU A 174 -5.62 15.61 1.66
CA GLU A 174 -4.98 15.53 2.97
C GLU A 174 -5.85 16.15 4.07
N PHE A 175 -6.50 17.29 3.79
CA PHE A 175 -7.48 17.90 4.69
C PHE A 175 -8.59 16.90 5.06
N ILE A 176 -9.17 16.21 4.07
CA ILE A 176 -10.18 15.17 4.31
C ILE A 176 -9.63 14.07 5.21
N HIS A 177 -8.40 13.60 4.99
CA HIS A 177 -7.81 12.55 5.82
C HIS A 177 -7.58 13.01 7.26
N LYS A 178 -7.16 14.26 7.48
CA LYS A 178 -7.02 14.84 8.82
C LYS A 178 -8.36 14.96 9.54
N ASP A 179 -9.43 15.32 8.82
CA ASP A 179 -10.78 15.35 9.39
C ASP A 179 -11.26 13.93 9.76
N LEU A 180 -11.04 12.95 8.88
CA LEU A 180 -11.35 11.54 9.14
C LEU A 180 -10.57 10.96 10.33
N GLU A 181 -9.32 11.36 10.52
CA GLU A 181 -8.50 11.02 11.68
C GLU A 181 -9.11 11.63 12.96
N LYS A 182 -9.51 12.90 12.92
CA LYS A 182 -10.13 13.60 14.05
C LYS A 182 -11.44 12.95 14.51
N ILE A 183 -12.24 12.41 13.59
CA ILE A 183 -13.47 11.69 13.90
C ILE A 183 -13.25 10.19 14.18
N GLY A 184 -12.00 9.72 14.21
CA GLY A 184 -11.63 8.36 14.62
C GLY A 184 -11.85 7.28 13.56
N ILE A 185 -12.07 7.65 12.29
CA ILE A 185 -12.19 6.69 11.17
C ILE A 185 -10.82 6.22 10.70
N ILE A 186 -9.83 7.10 10.78
CA ILE A 186 -8.43 6.84 10.45
C ILE A 186 -7.63 6.82 11.75
N ASP A 187 -6.79 5.81 11.94
CA ASP A 187 -5.99 5.65 13.15
C ASP A 187 -4.73 6.53 13.09
N PRO A 188 -4.55 7.52 14.00
CA PRO A 188 -3.36 8.38 14.01
C PRO A 188 -2.06 7.60 14.29
N ASN A 189 -2.15 6.41 14.89
CA ASN A 189 -1.00 5.56 15.22
C ASN A 189 -0.73 4.46 14.19
N TYR A 190 -1.44 4.48 13.06
CA TYR A 190 -1.25 3.48 12.03
C TYR A 190 0.16 3.51 11.46
N ARG A 191 0.80 2.34 11.43
CA ARG A 191 2.08 2.14 10.73
C ARG A 191 1.88 1.24 9.52
N SER A 192 2.14 1.78 8.33
CA SER A 192 2.09 1.01 7.09
C SER A 192 3.12 -0.13 7.11
N VAL A 193 2.93 -1.14 6.27
CA VAL A 193 3.94 -2.21 6.10
C VAL A 193 5.26 -1.61 5.63
N ALA A 194 5.21 -0.61 4.76
CA ALA A 194 6.40 0.10 4.27
C ALA A 194 7.13 0.81 5.42
N GLU A 195 6.42 1.51 6.30
CA GLU A 195 7.00 2.16 7.49
C GLU A 195 7.51 1.16 8.51
N ARG A 196 6.77 0.08 8.80
CA ARG A 196 7.25 -0.99 9.69
C ARG A 196 8.51 -1.66 9.12
N THR A 197 8.55 -1.85 7.81
CA THR A 197 9.72 -2.43 7.13
C THR A 197 10.86 -1.42 7.04
N SER A 198 10.59 -0.12 6.82
CA SER A 198 11.61 0.91 6.78
C SER A 198 12.17 1.18 8.17
N GLU A 199 11.36 1.26 9.21
CA GLU A 199 11.78 1.30 10.62
C GLU A 199 12.59 0.04 10.96
N ALA A 200 12.11 -1.16 10.60
CA ALA A 200 12.88 -2.39 10.76
C ALA A 200 14.19 -2.35 9.97
N ASN A 201 14.23 -1.73 8.79
CA ASN A 201 15.42 -1.61 7.95
C ASN A 201 16.37 -0.49 8.42
N VAL A 202 15.88 0.61 8.98
CA VAL A 202 16.65 1.69 9.60
C VAL A 202 17.25 1.20 10.91
N ASN A 203 16.46 0.49 11.71
CA ASN A 203 16.95 -0.22 12.90
C ASN A 203 17.98 -1.30 12.54
N ARG A 204 17.88 -1.94 11.36
CA ARG A 204 18.92 -2.83 10.81
C ARG A 204 20.15 -2.08 10.27
N ARG A 205 20.00 -0.88 9.71
CA ARG A 205 21.10 -0.05 9.17
C ARG A 205 21.92 0.64 10.27
N ASN A 206 21.33 0.87 11.44
CA ASN A 206 22.00 1.48 12.60
C ASN A 206 22.99 0.54 13.32
N HIS A 207 23.06 -0.74 12.93
CA HIS A 207 24.18 -1.62 13.29
C HIS A 207 25.05 -1.86 12.04
N SER A 208 26.30 -1.43 12.11
CA SER A 208 27.37 -1.86 11.22
C SER A 208 27.38 -3.39 11.13
N GLU A 209 27.41 -3.93 9.89
CA GLU A 209 27.49 -5.36 9.55
C GLU A 209 26.13 -6.11 9.51
N SER A 210 25.79 -6.67 8.34
CA SER A 210 24.66 -7.59 8.17
C SER A 210 24.89 -8.91 8.93
N GLN A 211 23.83 -9.67 9.25
CA GLN A 211 23.98 -10.97 9.92
C GLN A 211 24.84 -11.98 9.13
N ILE A 212 24.86 -11.87 7.80
CA ILE A 212 25.70 -12.72 6.94
C ILE A 212 27.16 -12.32 7.07
N GLU A 213 27.46 -11.02 6.95
CA GLU A 213 28.81 -10.48 7.14
C GLU A 213 29.33 -10.78 8.54
N ARG A 214 28.48 -10.63 9.57
CA ARG A 214 28.79 -10.98 10.96
C ARG A 214 29.18 -12.44 11.12
N PHE A 215 28.38 -13.35 10.57
CA PHE A 215 28.73 -14.77 10.58
C PHE A 215 30.05 -15.05 9.83
N HIS A 216 30.30 -14.38 8.71
CA HIS A 216 31.57 -14.51 8.00
C HIS A 216 32.75 -14.01 8.81
N ARG A 217 32.65 -12.83 9.44
CA ARG A 217 33.69 -12.27 10.31
C ARG A 217 33.97 -13.16 11.51
N LEU A 218 32.93 -13.64 12.19
CA LEU A 218 33.09 -14.51 13.36
C LEU A 218 33.71 -15.86 12.98
N ALA A 219 33.33 -16.43 11.83
CA ALA A 219 33.87 -17.70 11.34
C ALA A 219 35.30 -17.59 10.73
N ALA A 220 35.79 -16.37 10.50
CA ALA A 220 37.12 -16.12 9.96
C ALA A 220 38.21 -16.43 11.00
N ARG A 221 37.92 -16.25 12.30
CA ARG A 221 38.79 -16.70 13.38
C ARG A 221 38.55 -18.19 13.62
N GLU A 222 39.61 -19.00 13.54
CA GLU A 222 39.51 -20.41 13.90
C GLU A 222 39.22 -20.58 15.40
N LEU A 223 38.54 -21.66 15.76
CA LEU A 223 38.10 -21.95 17.12
C LEU A 223 38.65 -23.31 17.54
N ASN A 224 39.93 -23.35 17.93
CA ASN A 224 40.66 -24.58 18.23
C ASN A 224 40.94 -24.73 19.74
N ALA A 225 41.00 -23.63 20.49
CA ALA A 225 41.15 -23.60 21.95
C ALA A 225 40.19 -22.58 22.61
N ALA A 226 40.05 -22.64 23.94
CA ALA A 226 39.16 -21.75 24.69
C ALA A 226 39.44 -20.26 24.46
N ASP A 227 40.71 -19.87 24.35
CA ASP A 227 41.14 -18.48 24.16
C ASP A 227 40.87 -17.91 22.75
N ASP A 228 40.45 -18.77 21.81
CA ASP A 228 40.03 -18.35 20.47
C ASP A 228 38.65 -17.67 20.47
N PHE A 229 37.89 -17.81 21.56
CA PHE A 229 36.60 -17.14 21.70
C PHE A 229 36.74 -15.62 21.82
N PHE A 230 35.86 -14.88 21.13
CA PHE A 230 35.75 -13.44 21.36
C PHE A 230 35.26 -13.16 22.80
N PRO A 231 35.82 -12.16 23.50
CA PRO A 231 35.37 -11.80 24.83
C PRO A 231 33.96 -11.17 24.76
N PRO A 232 32.98 -11.66 25.55
CA PRO A 232 31.65 -11.06 25.59
C PRO A 232 31.68 -9.62 26.09
N SER A 233 30.85 -8.76 25.51
CA SER A 233 30.69 -7.36 25.92
C SER A 233 29.23 -7.05 26.25
N LYS A 234 28.95 -5.85 26.79
CA LYS A 234 27.56 -5.41 27.02
C LYS A 234 26.78 -5.26 25.71
N LEU A 235 27.47 -4.92 24.61
CA LEU A 235 26.86 -4.75 23.28
C LEU A 235 26.70 -6.09 22.56
N GLU A 236 27.62 -7.04 22.82
CA GLU A 236 27.62 -8.37 22.21
C GLU A 236 27.69 -9.44 23.29
N PRO A 237 26.61 -9.61 24.08
CA PRO A 237 26.64 -10.48 25.24
C PRO A 237 26.82 -11.96 24.87
N PHE A 238 26.33 -12.40 23.72
CA PHE A 238 26.37 -13.80 23.27
C PHE A 238 27.37 -14.06 22.14
N ILE A 239 28.39 -13.21 21.99
CA ILE A 239 29.36 -13.29 20.86
C ILE A 239 30.04 -14.66 20.74
N GLN A 240 30.30 -15.34 21.86
CA GLN A 240 30.90 -16.67 21.86
C GLN A 240 29.97 -17.72 21.27
N VAL A 241 28.67 -17.62 21.57
CA VAL A 241 27.64 -18.50 21.01
C VAL A 241 27.56 -18.27 19.51
N GLU A 242 27.43 -17.01 19.07
CA GLU A 242 27.40 -16.67 17.65
C GLU A 242 28.65 -17.18 16.90
N GLN A 243 29.84 -17.00 17.48
CA GLN A 243 31.09 -17.51 16.89
C GLN A 243 31.07 -19.03 16.75
N LEU A 244 30.62 -19.76 17.77
CA LEU A 244 30.55 -21.22 17.73
C LEU A 244 29.61 -21.71 16.60
N PHE A 245 28.44 -21.09 16.42
CA PHE A 245 27.53 -21.39 15.31
C PHE A 245 28.14 -20.99 13.96
N ALA A 246 28.82 -19.85 13.88
CA ALA A 246 29.47 -19.37 12.68
C ALA A 246 30.57 -20.33 12.21
N CYS A 247 31.45 -20.77 13.10
CA CYS A 247 32.48 -21.78 12.82
C CYS A 247 31.85 -23.13 12.42
N SER A 248 30.79 -23.57 13.09
CA SER A 248 30.07 -24.81 12.77
C SER A 248 29.47 -24.79 11.36
N SER A 249 28.99 -23.62 10.92
CA SER A 249 28.39 -23.46 9.58
C SER A 249 29.37 -23.70 8.42
N LYS A 250 30.70 -23.63 8.67
CA LYS A 250 31.73 -23.92 7.66
C LYS A 250 31.74 -25.39 7.23
N THR A 251 31.15 -26.30 8.02
CA THR A 251 31.03 -27.73 7.68
C THR A 251 30.01 -27.99 6.57
N VAL A 252 29.20 -26.99 6.19
CA VAL A 252 28.16 -27.12 5.18
C VAL A 252 28.43 -26.18 4.00
N SER A 253 28.38 -26.71 2.78
CA SER A 253 28.64 -25.95 1.56
C SER A 253 27.41 -25.17 1.07
N SER A 254 26.20 -25.70 1.28
CA SER A 254 24.97 -25.12 0.76
C SER A 254 24.54 -23.83 1.48
N LYS A 255 24.05 -22.85 0.71
CA LYS A 255 23.53 -21.58 1.26
C LYS A 255 22.37 -21.81 2.25
N SER A 256 21.47 -22.74 1.90
CA SER A 256 20.34 -23.13 2.76
C SER A 256 20.82 -23.76 4.07
N GLY A 257 21.78 -24.68 4.02
CA GLY A 257 22.36 -25.29 5.21
C GLY A 257 23.08 -24.28 6.12
N LYS A 258 23.86 -23.35 5.55
CA LYS A 258 24.44 -22.23 6.31
C LYS A 258 23.38 -21.33 6.95
N SER A 259 22.23 -21.16 6.31
CA SER A 259 21.10 -20.41 6.87
C SER A 259 20.52 -21.07 8.10
N ASN A 260 20.46 -22.41 8.14
CA ASN A 260 19.97 -23.13 9.32
C ASN A 260 20.79 -22.82 10.57
N TYR A 261 22.13 -22.67 10.46
CA TYR A 261 22.97 -22.29 11.61
C TYR A 261 22.71 -20.87 12.09
N ARG A 262 22.47 -19.91 11.20
CA ARG A 262 22.10 -18.54 11.59
C ARG A 262 20.78 -18.51 12.34
N VAL A 263 19.77 -19.18 11.79
CA VAL A 263 18.45 -19.28 12.40
C VAL A 263 18.51 -20.01 13.74
N ALA A 264 19.25 -21.12 13.81
CA ALA A 264 19.47 -21.87 15.04
C ALA A 264 20.21 -21.06 16.10
N SER A 265 21.23 -20.27 15.72
CA SER A 265 21.95 -19.37 16.61
C SER A 265 21.00 -18.35 17.24
N SER A 266 20.15 -17.69 16.45
CA SER A 266 19.18 -16.72 16.97
C SER A 266 18.17 -17.37 17.93
N SER A 267 17.63 -18.53 17.55
CA SER A 267 16.69 -19.29 18.40
C SER A 267 17.33 -19.75 19.71
N PHE A 268 18.60 -20.18 19.66
CA PHE A 268 19.34 -20.63 20.83
C PHE A 268 19.72 -19.47 21.75
N ILE A 269 20.13 -18.33 21.19
CA ILE A 269 20.38 -17.11 21.96
C ILE A 269 19.11 -16.59 22.63
N GLU A 270 17.95 -16.66 21.96
CA GLU A 270 16.66 -16.32 22.58
C GLU A 270 16.39 -17.21 23.81
N PHE A 271 16.62 -18.52 23.68
CA PHE A 271 16.52 -19.46 24.79
C PHE A 271 17.49 -19.12 25.94
N LEU A 272 18.77 -18.90 25.64
CA LEU A 272 19.79 -18.55 26.63
C LEU A 272 19.48 -17.22 27.31
N SER A 273 18.95 -16.24 26.57
CA SER A 273 18.55 -14.94 27.10
C SER A 273 17.40 -15.05 28.08
N LYS A 274 16.42 -15.93 27.82
CA LYS A 274 15.33 -16.23 28.76
C LYS A 274 15.84 -16.92 30.02
N LEU A 275 16.83 -17.79 29.90
CA LEU A 275 17.36 -18.57 31.02
C LEU A 275 18.33 -17.78 31.90
N TYR A 276 19.17 -16.93 31.30
CA TYR A 276 20.29 -16.27 31.99
C TYR A 276 20.28 -14.74 31.91
N GLY A 277 19.31 -14.14 31.21
CA GLY A 277 19.26 -12.71 30.94
C GLY A 277 20.22 -12.27 29.84
N ASN A 278 20.17 -10.98 29.49
CA ASN A 278 20.96 -10.40 28.38
C ASN A 278 22.26 -9.75 28.89
N LYS A 279 23.11 -10.53 29.56
CA LYS A 279 24.40 -10.10 30.13
C LYS A 279 25.57 -10.82 29.46
N PRO A 280 26.80 -10.25 29.49
CA PRO A 280 27.99 -10.90 28.94
C PRO A 280 28.08 -12.39 29.32
N PHE A 281 27.97 -13.26 28.32
CA PHE A 281 27.74 -14.70 28.47
C PHE A 281 29.00 -15.48 28.09
N ARG A 282 29.54 -16.26 29.03
CA ARG A 282 30.73 -17.09 28.81
C ARG A 282 30.35 -18.56 28.72
N ILE A 283 30.71 -19.22 27.62
CA ILE A 283 30.38 -20.64 27.38
C ILE A 283 30.99 -21.53 28.47
N VAL A 284 32.31 -21.40 28.72
CA VAL A 284 33.08 -22.26 29.63
C VAL A 284 32.50 -22.31 31.04
N THR A 285 31.90 -21.22 31.52
CA THR A 285 31.38 -21.14 32.89
C THR A 285 29.88 -21.42 33.00
N THR A 286 29.16 -21.55 31.87
CA THR A 286 27.69 -21.50 31.88
C THR A 286 27.04 -22.70 31.20
N PHE A 287 27.69 -23.28 30.19
CA PHE A 287 27.15 -24.47 29.54
C PHE A 287 27.32 -25.69 30.44
N ASP A 288 26.25 -26.47 30.58
CA ASP A 288 26.24 -27.73 31.32
C ASP A 288 25.74 -28.88 30.43
N GLU A 289 25.91 -30.10 30.93
CA GLU A 289 25.59 -31.33 30.21
C GLU A 289 24.10 -31.49 29.82
N TYR A 290 23.19 -30.74 30.46
CA TYR A 290 21.74 -30.80 30.24
C TYR A 290 21.23 -29.72 29.29
N LEU A 291 22.10 -28.85 28.79
CA LEU A 291 21.71 -27.67 28.01
C LEU A 291 20.89 -28.03 26.76
N LEU A 292 21.28 -29.09 26.04
CA LEU A 292 20.57 -29.53 24.85
C LEU A 292 19.16 -30.06 25.19
N SER A 293 19.01 -30.78 26.31
CA SER A 293 17.73 -31.28 26.81
C SER A 293 16.78 -30.13 27.16
N ARG A 294 17.28 -29.09 27.85
CA ARG A 294 16.50 -27.89 28.17
C ARG A 294 16.08 -27.13 26.90
N TYR A 295 16.97 -27.04 25.92
CA TYR A 295 16.64 -26.41 24.64
C TYR A 295 15.58 -27.21 23.85
N ARG A 296 15.63 -28.55 23.85
CA ARG A 296 14.56 -29.36 23.25
C ARG A 296 13.22 -29.11 23.92
N LYS A 297 13.17 -29.07 25.25
CA LYS A 297 11.93 -28.74 25.98
C LYS A 297 11.40 -27.36 25.59
N TYR A 298 12.28 -26.36 25.50
CA TYR A 298 11.92 -25.02 25.01
C TYR A 298 11.30 -25.04 23.60
N LEU A 299 11.87 -25.82 22.68
CA LEU A 299 11.31 -25.97 21.33
C LEU A 299 9.98 -26.74 21.34
N GLU A 300 9.84 -27.74 22.22
CA GLU A 300 8.61 -28.52 22.40
C GLU A 300 7.45 -27.62 22.85
N ASP A 301 7.69 -26.73 23.82
CA ASP A 301 6.72 -25.74 24.27
C ASP A 301 6.30 -24.80 23.12
N LYS A 302 7.26 -24.34 22.30
CA LYS A 302 6.96 -23.51 21.11
C LYS A 302 6.14 -24.26 20.05
N VAL A 303 6.37 -25.56 19.87
CA VAL A 303 5.58 -26.41 18.95
C VAL A 303 4.16 -26.59 19.48
N ILE A 304 3.99 -26.89 20.78
CA ILE A 304 2.67 -27.04 21.43
C ILE A 304 1.86 -25.75 21.29
N ASN A 305 2.51 -24.60 21.47
CA ASN A 305 1.90 -23.27 21.34
C ASN A 305 1.72 -22.83 19.88
N LYS A 306 2.05 -23.68 18.89
CA LYS A 306 1.95 -23.40 17.44
C LYS A 306 2.75 -22.17 16.98
N GLU A 307 3.81 -21.81 17.72
CA GLU A 307 4.73 -20.73 17.32
C GLU A 307 5.66 -21.18 16.19
N ILE A 308 6.03 -22.46 16.19
CA ILE A 308 6.89 -23.08 15.17
C ILE A 308 6.38 -24.48 14.81
N SER A 309 6.72 -24.95 13.60
CA SER A 309 6.42 -26.34 13.19
C SER A 309 7.43 -27.34 13.78
N SER A 310 7.01 -28.60 13.90
CA SER A 310 7.90 -29.70 14.33
C SER A 310 9.11 -29.87 13.39
N TYR A 311 8.93 -29.59 12.10
CA TYR A 311 10.02 -29.58 11.12
C TYR A 311 11.05 -28.48 11.40
N HIS A 312 10.57 -27.27 11.69
CA HIS A 312 11.44 -26.14 12.05
C HIS A 312 12.19 -26.43 13.35
N ALA A 313 11.47 -26.89 14.39
CA ALA A 313 12.04 -27.30 15.67
C ALA A 313 13.13 -28.37 15.49
N ASN A 314 12.89 -29.40 14.67
CA ASN A 314 13.86 -30.43 14.39
C ASN A 314 15.12 -29.89 13.67
N THR A 315 14.93 -28.97 12.72
CA THR A 315 16.02 -28.34 11.98
C THR A 315 16.95 -27.54 12.92
N VAL A 316 16.38 -26.66 13.74
CA VAL A 316 17.19 -25.85 14.66
C VAL A 316 17.83 -26.70 15.75
N LEU A 317 17.12 -27.71 16.30
CA LEU A 317 17.68 -28.66 17.27
C LEU A 317 18.88 -29.43 16.70
N SER A 318 18.78 -29.89 15.46
CA SER A 318 19.89 -30.58 14.78
C SER A 318 21.11 -29.68 14.62
N SER A 319 20.91 -28.42 14.22
CA SER A 319 22.01 -27.45 14.11
C SER A 319 22.66 -27.17 15.46
N VAL A 320 21.88 -26.95 16.52
CA VAL A 320 22.43 -26.77 17.88
C VAL A 320 23.21 -28.00 18.33
N ARG A 321 22.70 -29.21 18.09
CA ARG A 321 23.41 -30.47 18.44
C ARG A 321 24.77 -30.55 17.76
N ILE A 322 24.84 -30.27 16.45
CA ILE A 322 26.12 -30.27 15.71
C ILE A 322 27.07 -29.21 16.28
N THR A 323 26.55 -28.03 16.61
CA THR A 323 27.33 -26.94 17.20
C THR A 323 27.87 -27.29 18.60
N LEU A 324 27.08 -27.96 19.45
CA LEU A 324 27.57 -28.46 20.73
C LEU A 324 28.60 -29.59 20.58
N ASN A 325 28.44 -30.48 19.59
CA ASN A 325 29.47 -31.46 19.24
C ASN A 325 30.78 -30.79 18.78
N ARG A 326 30.70 -29.65 18.08
CA ARG A 326 31.91 -28.89 17.73
C ARG A 326 32.61 -28.33 18.97
N LEU A 327 31.84 -27.92 19.98
CA LEU A 327 32.38 -27.40 21.24
C LEU A 327 33.15 -28.47 22.03
N THR A 328 32.72 -29.73 22.01
CA THR A 328 33.46 -30.84 22.66
C THR A 328 34.84 -31.10 22.02
N GLN A 329 35.08 -30.54 20.83
CA GLN A 329 36.35 -30.65 20.10
C GLN A 329 37.25 -29.42 20.29
N VAL A 330 36.81 -28.40 21.02
CA VAL A 330 37.62 -27.22 21.34
C VAL A 330 38.52 -27.59 22.53
N ARG A 331 39.83 -27.39 22.38
CA ARG A 331 40.79 -27.69 23.45
C ARG A 331 40.52 -26.82 24.68
N ASP A 332 40.84 -27.37 25.85
CA ASP A 332 40.83 -26.64 27.13
C ASP A 332 39.45 -26.20 27.63
N ILE A 333 38.35 -26.77 27.10
CA ILE A 333 36.97 -26.48 27.52
C ILE A 333 36.31 -27.63 28.30
N GLU A 334 36.85 -28.86 28.23
CA GLU A 334 36.33 -30.07 28.92
C GLU A 334 34.79 -30.21 28.90
N TYR A 335 34.15 -29.82 27.80
CA TYR A 335 32.69 -29.82 27.70
C TYR A 335 32.16 -31.15 27.15
N SER A 336 31.09 -31.63 27.77
CA SER A 336 30.29 -32.76 27.29
C SER A 336 28.80 -32.46 27.49
N PHE A 337 27.94 -33.18 26.77
CA PHE A 337 26.49 -33.02 26.91
C PHE A 337 25.74 -34.31 26.61
N PHE A 338 24.56 -34.45 27.19
CA PHE A 338 23.67 -35.57 26.90
C PHE A 338 22.99 -35.37 25.56
N ASN A 339 23.26 -36.29 24.64
CA ASN A 339 22.58 -36.31 23.36
C ASN A 339 21.10 -36.70 23.54
N ILE A 340 20.25 -36.20 22.66
CA ILE A 340 18.79 -36.38 22.72
C ILE A 340 18.21 -36.58 21.33
N ASN A 341 17.09 -37.30 21.25
CA ASN A 341 16.38 -37.52 20.00
C ASN A 341 15.74 -36.24 19.45
N GLY A 342 15.58 -36.19 18.12
CA GLY A 342 14.88 -35.12 17.43
C GLY A 342 13.38 -35.11 17.67
N PHE A 343 12.67 -34.26 16.92
CA PHE A 343 11.21 -34.28 16.90
C PHE A 343 10.71 -35.25 15.82
N ALA A 344 9.60 -35.94 16.08
CA ALA A 344 8.86 -36.62 15.03
C ALA A 344 8.31 -35.56 14.07
N THR A 345 8.74 -35.57 12.82
CA THR A 345 8.32 -34.60 11.81
C THR A 345 7.22 -35.19 10.93
N THR A 346 6.06 -34.56 10.91
CA THR A 346 4.99 -34.83 9.94
C THR A 346 4.95 -33.68 8.93
N ARG A 347 5.06 -33.97 7.63
CA ARG A 347 4.92 -32.95 6.59
C ARG A 347 3.43 -32.73 6.30
N GLU A 348 2.92 -31.52 6.53
CA GLU A 348 1.60 -31.13 6.03
C GLU A 348 1.52 -31.21 4.48
N THR A 349 2.67 -31.14 3.80
CA THR A 349 2.76 -31.28 2.34
C THR A 349 2.72 -32.72 1.83
N ASP A 350 2.84 -33.75 2.67
CA ASP A 350 2.62 -35.13 2.23
C ASP A 350 1.13 -35.35 1.87
N VAL A 351 0.24 -34.53 2.43
CA VAL A 351 -1.19 -34.46 2.05
C VAL A 351 -1.39 -33.81 0.68
N LYS A 352 -0.39 -33.04 0.19
CA LYS A 352 -0.36 -32.37 -1.12
C LYS A 352 0.67 -33.01 -2.07
N LYS A 353 0.86 -34.33 -2.00
CA LYS A 353 1.70 -35.03 -2.97
C LYS A 353 1.05 -34.87 -4.37
N PRO A 354 1.78 -34.38 -5.39
CA PRO A 354 1.27 -34.37 -6.76
C PRO A 354 0.91 -35.80 -7.16
N PHE A 355 -0.23 -35.98 -7.82
CA PHE A 355 -0.64 -37.29 -8.36
C PHE A 355 0.52 -37.90 -9.17
N THR A 356 0.77 -39.18 -8.93
CA THR A 356 1.68 -40.00 -9.73
C THR A 356 1.15 -40.15 -11.15
N MET A 357 2.00 -40.54 -12.11
CA MET A 357 1.59 -40.70 -13.51
C MET A 357 0.38 -41.66 -13.64
N ASN A 358 0.37 -42.76 -12.88
CA ASN A 358 -0.73 -43.72 -12.90
C ASN A 358 -2.02 -43.14 -12.30
N GLU A 359 -1.94 -42.34 -11.24
CA GLU A 359 -3.11 -41.65 -10.68
C GLU A 359 -3.66 -40.61 -11.66
N ARG A 360 -2.79 -39.87 -12.36
CA ARG A 360 -3.19 -38.94 -13.41
C ARG A 360 -3.89 -39.64 -14.57
N LEU A 361 -3.36 -40.78 -15.02
CA LEU A 361 -3.97 -41.58 -16.08
C LEU A 361 -5.35 -42.10 -15.67
N ARG A 362 -5.52 -42.58 -14.43
CA ARG A 362 -6.84 -43.01 -13.92
C ARG A 362 -7.84 -41.86 -13.81
N ILE A 363 -7.38 -40.68 -13.40
CA ILE A 363 -8.23 -39.48 -13.35
C ILE A 363 -8.66 -39.09 -14.77
N LEU A 364 -7.75 -39.13 -15.75
CA LEU A 364 -8.06 -38.87 -17.16
C LEU A 364 -9.07 -39.89 -17.72
N GLU A 365 -8.85 -41.19 -17.48
CA GLU A 365 -9.80 -42.24 -17.89
C GLU A 365 -11.18 -42.10 -17.24
N ALA A 366 -11.24 -41.58 -16.01
CA ALA A 366 -12.51 -41.34 -15.32
C ALA A 366 -13.25 -40.12 -15.89
N ILE A 367 -12.52 -39.06 -16.27
CA ILE A 367 -13.10 -37.87 -16.90
C ILE A 367 -13.59 -38.17 -18.33
N GLU A 368 -12.93 -39.07 -19.06
CA GLU A 368 -13.32 -39.45 -20.43
C GLU A 368 -14.52 -40.42 -20.48
N LYS A 369 -14.94 -40.97 -19.35
CA LYS A 369 -16.07 -41.92 -19.24
C LYS A 369 -17.38 -41.29 -18.75
N ASP A 370 -17.37 -40.03 -18.36
CA ASP A 370 -18.55 -39.17 -18.18
C ASP A 370 -18.83 -38.40 -19.48
#